data_AF-A0A222MXB1-F1
#
_entry.id   AF-A0A222MXB1-F1
#
_cell.length_a   1.000
_cell.length_b   1.000
_cell.length_c   1.000
_cell.angle_alpha   90.00
_cell.angle_beta   90.00
_cell.angle_gamma   90.00
#
_symmetry.space_group_name_H-M   'P 1'
#
loop_
_entity.id
_entity.type
_entity.pdbx_description
1 polymer ?
#
loop_
_entity_poly.entity_id
_entity_poly.type
_entity_poly.pdbx_seq_one_letter_code
_entity_poly.pdbx_strand_id
1 'polypeptide(L)'
;MCFFDPQYRGVLDKLKYGNEGKKRGRARAQLEQMNEETIITFIKEINRILKPSKYLFLWVDKFHLVEGVKPWLINTSFKLVDMITWDKQKIGMGYRTRRKSEYLLILQKEPIKAKATWSLHDITDVWSEKVDKTHPHQKPLELQKKLILATTKEGDLVCDPASGSFSILKVCELTRRKFIFALSFKWIKQS
;
A
#
# COMPACT_ATOMS: atom_id res chain seq x y z
N MET A 1 6.55 -7.14 -8.99
CA MET A 1 6.49 -5.97 -8.09
C MET A 1 5.54 -6.30 -6.93
N CYS A 2 5.50 -5.50 -5.87
CA CYS A 2 4.56 -5.72 -4.76
C CYS A 2 3.84 -4.42 -4.36
N PHE A 3 2.53 -4.49 -4.14
CA PHE A 3 1.78 -3.50 -3.37
C PHE A 3 1.54 -4.06 -1.98
N PHE A 4 1.62 -3.23 -0.95
CA PHE A 4 1.25 -3.63 0.40
C PHE A 4 0.49 -2.50 1.07
N ASP A 5 -0.75 -2.77 1.48
CA ASP A 5 -1.59 -1.86 2.27
C ASP A 5 -1.90 -2.51 3.61
N PRO A 6 -1.04 -2.33 4.62
CA PRO A 6 -1.31 -2.90 5.92
C PRO A 6 -2.60 -2.34 6.52
N GLN A 7 -3.36 -3.18 7.20
CA GLN A 7 -4.54 -2.77 7.96
C GLN A 7 -4.10 -2.05 9.23
N TYR A 8 -3.93 -0.74 9.14
CA TYR A 8 -3.59 0.13 10.27
C TYR A 8 -4.83 0.59 11.05
N ARG A 9 -4.72 0.65 12.40
CA ARG A 9 -5.67 1.37 13.28
C ARG A 9 -5.11 2.60 13.97
N GLY A 10 -3.87 3.01 13.67
CA GLY A 10 -3.22 4.14 14.37
C GLY A 10 -4.05 5.42 14.41
N VAL A 11 -4.90 5.66 13.41
CA VAL A 11 -5.86 6.79 13.40
C VAL A 11 -7.04 6.61 14.34
N LEU A 12 -7.61 5.41 14.44
CA LEU A 12 -8.76 5.12 15.31
C LEU A 12 -8.32 5.11 16.78
N ASP A 13 -7.21 4.42 17.06
CA ASP A 13 -6.70 4.24 18.44
C ASP A 13 -6.24 5.55 19.07
N LYS A 14 -5.59 6.43 18.28
CA LYS A 14 -5.08 7.71 18.77
C LYS A 14 -6.13 8.82 18.82
N LEU A 15 -7.23 8.72 18.08
CA LEU A 15 -8.21 9.81 17.98
C LEU A 15 -9.55 9.51 18.67
N LYS A 16 -9.83 8.25 19.07
CA LYS A 16 -10.95 7.83 19.92
C LYS A 16 -12.25 8.63 19.65
N TYR A 17 -12.77 8.59 18.42
CA TYR A 17 -13.87 9.46 17.98
C TYR A 17 -15.23 9.21 18.67
N GLY A 18 -15.33 8.28 19.63
CA GLY A 18 -16.49 8.04 20.50
C GLY A 18 -17.72 7.38 19.84
N ASN A 19 -17.81 7.40 18.50
CA ASN A 19 -18.93 6.85 17.72
C ASN A 19 -18.54 5.64 16.84
N GLU A 20 -17.31 5.15 16.98
CA GLU A 20 -16.81 3.98 16.28
C GLU A 20 -17.63 2.74 16.69
N GLY A 21 -18.17 2.01 15.71
CA GLY A 21 -18.98 0.81 15.97
C GLY A 21 -20.47 1.04 16.24
N LYS A 22 -20.93 2.26 16.60
CA LYS A 22 -22.35 2.52 16.90
C LYS A 22 -23.21 2.78 15.64
N LYS A 23 -22.80 3.72 14.77
CA LYS A 23 -23.52 4.06 13.51
C LYS A 23 -22.66 4.16 12.25
N ARG A 24 -21.38 4.53 12.35
CA ARG A 24 -20.43 4.65 11.21
C ARG A 24 -19.15 3.86 11.51
N GLY A 25 -18.60 3.17 10.51
CA GLY A 25 -17.31 2.47 10.63
C GLY A 25 -17.34 1.07 11.25
N ARG A 26 -18.52 0.41 11.36
CA ARG A 26 -18.64 -0.97 11.90
C ARG A 26 -17.72 -1.96 11.20
N ALA A 27 -17.74 -1.99 9.87
CA ALA A 27 -16.85 -2.85 9.08
C ALA A 27 -15.37 -2.58 9.37
N ARG A 28 -14.99 -1.32 9.62
CA ARG A 28 -13.60 -0.93 9.96
C ARG A 28 -13.20 -1.32 11.37
N ALA A 29 -14.15 -1.26 12.31
CA ALA A 29 -13.95 -1.64 13.70
C ALA A 29 -13.92 -3.17 13.92
N GLN A 30 -14.33 -3.96 12.93
CA GLN A 30 -14.32 -5.43 12.97
C GLN A 30 -13.10 -6.08 12.30
N LEU A 31 -12.29 -5.33 11.53
CA LEU A 31 -11.10 -5.87 10.89
C LEU A 31 -10.00 -6.17 11.92
N GLU A 32 -9.44 -7.38 11.88
CA GLU A 32 -8.28 -7.77 12.68
C GLU A 32 -7.08 -6.89 12.35
N GLN A 33 -6.41 -6.40 13.39
CA GLN A 33 -5.26 -5.51 13.27
C GLN A 33 -4.00 -6.31 12.93
N MET A 34 -3.20 -5.79 12.00
CA MET A 34 -1.80 -6.25 11.90
C MET A 34 -0.96 -5.51 12.93
N ASN A 35 -0.38 -6.25 13.88
CA ASN A 35 0.63 -5.69 14.77
C ASN A 35 1.91 -5.38 13.99
N GLU A 36 2.81 -4.60 14.60
CA GLU A 36 4.05 -4.19 13.94
C GLU A 36 4.92 -5.40 13.52
N GLU A 37 5.04 -6.41 14.37
CA GLU A 37 5.77 -7.65 14.08
C GLU A 37 5.27 -8.36 12.82
N THR A 38 3.95 -8.35 12.61
CA THR A 38 3.32 -8.88 11.40
C THR A 38 3.73 -8.08 10.18
N ILE A 39 3.66 -6.75 10.25
CA ILE A 39 4.04 -5.86 9.14
C ILE A 39 5.50 -6.11 8.75
N ILE A 40 6.39 -6.21 9.75
CA ILE A 40 7.81 -6.52 9.56
C ILE A 40 7.99 -7.89 8.89
N THR A 41 7.26 -8.90 9.34
CA THR A 41 7.28 -10.25 8.75
C THR A 41 6.88 -10.22 7.27
N PHE A 42 5.78 -9.52 6.93
CA PHE A 42 5.37 -9.36 5.55
C PHE A 42 6.42 -8.63 4.71
N ILE A 43 7.00 -7.55 5.22
CA ILE A 43 8.05 -6.80 4.50
C ILE A 43 9.28 -7.69 4.25
N LYS A 44 9.67 -8.54 5.21
CA LYS A 44 10.77 -9.50 5.04
C LYS A 44 10.47 -10.55 3.97
N GLU A 45 9.25 -11.10 3.95
CA GLU A 45 8.86 -12.06 2.91
C GLU A 45 8.76 -11.41 1.54
N ILE A 46 8.20 -10.19 1.46
CA ILE A 46 8.21 -9.40 0.24
C ILE A 46 9.64 -9.16 -0.23
N ASN A 47 10.57 -8.84 0.68
CA ASN A 47 11.99 -8.72 0.37
C ASN A 47 12.55 -10.03 -0.17
N ARG A 48 12.22 -11.18 0.43
CA ARG A 48 12.70 -12.51 -0.03
C ARG A 48 12.25 -12.82 -1.46
N ILE A 49 10.98 -12.59 -1.78
CA ILE A 49 10.40 -12.98 -3.08
C ILE A 49 10.63 -11.97 -4.20
N LEU A 50 10.83 -10.68 -3.88
CA LEU A 50 11.05 -9.68 -4.93
C LEU A 50 12.44 -9.81 -5.56
N LYS A 51 12.47 -9.83 -6.90
CA LYS A 51 13.72 -9.76 -7.68
C LYS A 51 14.47 -8.44 -7.40
N PRO A 52 15.81 -8.41 -7.54
CA PRO A 52 16.60 -7.18 -7.44
C PRO A 52 16.05 -6.05 -8.33
N SER A 53 16.23 -4.80 -7.90
CA SER A 53 15.75 -3.59 -8.58
C SER A 53 14.23 -3.48 -8.76
N LYS A 54 13.42 -4.39 -8.21
CA LYS A 54 11.95 -4.28 -8.22
C LYS A 54 11.42 -3.50 -7.02
N TYR A 55 10.18 -3.04 -7.16
CA TYR A 55 9.56 -2.09 -6.25
C TYR A 55 8.58 -2.75 -5.28
N LEU A 56 8.57 -2.21 -4.06
CA LEU A 56 7.50 -2.33 -3.07
C LEU A 56 6.81 -0.96 -2.96
N PHE A 57 5.52 -0.94 -3.20
CA PHE A 57 4.63 0.20 -3.00
C PHE A 57 3.87 0.02 -1.69
N LEU A 58 4.34 0.70 -0.64
CA LEU A 58 3.84 0.55 0.73
C LEU A 58 2.92 1.71 1.09
N TRP A 59 1.62 1.44 1.24
CA TRP A 59 0.70 2.42 1.79
C TRP A 59 0.95 2.60 3.28
N VAL A 60 0.91 3.83 3.76
CA VAL A 60 1.09 4.16 5.19
C VAL A 60 0.10 5.24 5.62
N ASP A 61 -0.31 5.18 6.89
CA ASP A 61 -1.08 6.28 7.49
C ASP A 61 -0.19 7.44 7.94
N LYS A 62 -0.82 8.58 8.27
CA LYS A 62 -0.12 9.80 8.67
C LYS A 62 0.75 9.62 9.93
N PHE A 63 0.31 8.81 10.90
CA PHE A 63 1.04 8.61 12.15
C PHE A 63 2.31 7.79 11.90
N HIS A 64 2.20 6.68 11.18
CA HIS A 64 3.37 5.88 10.80
C HIS A 64 4.34 6.66 9.90
N LEU A 65 3.84 7.55 9.05
CA LEU A 65 4.69 8.45 8.28
C LEU A 65 5.55 9.36 9.17
N VAL A 66 4.97 9.96 10.22
CA VAL A 66 5.68 10.90 11.10
C VAL A 66 6.50 10.22 12.19
N GLU A 67 6.07 9.07 12.68
CA GLU A 67 6.80 8.24 13.66
C GLU A 67 7.95 7.47 12.99
N GLY A 68 7.82 7.23 11.69
CA GLY A 68 8.84 6.62 10.85
C GLY A 68 8.63 5.13 10.63
N VAL A 69 8.95 4.68 9.43
CA VAL A 69 8.84 3.26 9.02
C VAL A 69 10.19 2.55 8.88
N LYS A 70 11.30 3.28 9.13
CA LYS A 70 12.66 2.74 8.98
C LYS A 70 12.89 1.46 9.80
N PRO A 71 12.38 1.31 11.05
CA PRO A 71 12.52 0.07 11.80
C PRO A 71 11.96 -1.15 11.06
N TRP A 72 10.94 -0.98 10.22
CA TRP A 72 10.33 -2.07 9.47
C TRP A 72 11.20 -2.62 8.35
N LEU A 73 12.21 -1.85 7.94
CA LEU A 73 13.09 -2.16 6.82
C LEU A 73 14.42 -2.78 7.27
N ILE A 74 14.65 -2.89 8.58
CA ILE A 74 15.85 -3.52 9.13
C ILE A 74 15.98 -4.95 8.59
N ASN A 75 17.20 -5.32 8.19
CA ASN A 75 17.52 -6.62 7.57
C ASN A 75 16.80 -6.88 6.23
N THR A 76 16.42 -5.82 5.51
CA THR A 76 15.98 -5.90 4.12
C THR A 76 16.94 -5.16 3.20
N SER A 77 16.89 -5.47 1.91
CA SER A 77 17.64 -4.74 0.89
C SER A 77 16.81 -3.63 0.26
N PHE A 78 15.70 -3.23 0.88
CA PHE A 78 14.89 -2.12 0.39
C PHE A 78 15.52 -0.78 0.76
N LYS A 79 15.53 0.14 -0.20
CA LYS A 79 15.75 1.57 0.06
C LYS A 79 14.45 2.31 -0.17
N LEU A 80 14.11 3.20 0.76
CA LEU A 80 13.07 4.20 0.55
C LEU A 80 13.60 5.22 -0.45
N VAL A 81 13.01 5.27 -1.64
CA VAL A 81 13.52 6.09 -2.76
C VAL A 81 12.62 7.27 -3.09
N ASP A 82 11.33 7.20 -2.78
CA ASP A 82 10.37 8.25 -3.10
C ASP A 82 9.05 8.09 -2.30
N MET A 83 8.12 9.03 -2.44
CA MET A 83 6.78 8.99 -1.85
C MET A 83 5.76 9.73 -2.74
N ILE A 84 4.57 9.15 -2.86
CA ILE A 84 3.40 9.79 -3.47
C ILE A 84 2.37 10.12 -2.40
N THR A 85 1.86 11.35 -2.43
CA THR A 85 0.69 11.79 -1.66
C THR A 85 -0.57 11.66 -2.52
N TRP A 86 -1.49 10.81 -2.12
CA TRP A 86 -2.79 10.72 -2.76
C TRP A 86 -3.76 11.74 -2.17
N ASP A 87 -4.20 12.72 -2.98
CA ASP A 87 -5.35 13.59 -2.68
C ASP A 87 -6.66 12.88 -3.09
N LYS A 88 -7.45 12.49 -2.08
CA LYS A 88 -8.73 11.80 -2.25
C LYS A 88 -9.84 12.70 -2.78
N GLN A 89 -9.60 14.01 -2.88
CA GLN A 89 -10.58 15.03 -3.24
C GLN A 89 -11.84 15.01 -2.34
N LYS A 90 -11.73 14.42 -1.14
CA LYS A 90 -12.82 14.26 -0.19
C LYS A 90 -12.32 14.45 1.23
N ILE A 91 -13.05 15.26 1.98
CA ILE A 91 -12.71 15.59 3.37
C ILE A 91 -13.16 14.44 4.30
N GLY A 92 -12.20 13.86 5.01
CA GLY A 92 -12.37 12.86 6.06
C GLY A 92 -12.44 13.45 7.47
N MET A 93 -12.37 12.60 8.50
CA MET A 93 -12.44 13.00 9.91
C MET A 93 -11.13 13.64 10.40
N GLY A 94 -11.19 14.41 11.49
CA GLY A 94 -10.00 14.99 12.14
C GLY A 94 -10.32 16.23 12.97
N TYR A 95 -9.79 16.28 14.21
CA TYR A 95 -10.02 17.40 15.14
C TYR A 95 -9.12 18.60 14.84
N ARG A 96 -7.82 18.36 14.61
CA ARG A 96 -6.85 19.42 14.28
C ARG A 96 -6.85 19.75 12.79
N THR A 97 -6.76 18.73 11.95
CA THR A 97 -6.81 18.84 10.48
C THR A 97 -7.68 17.74 9.90
N ARG A 98 -8.45 18.06 8.87
CA ARG A 98 -9.34 17.10 8.21
C ARG A 98 -8.54 16.23 7.23
N ARG A 99 -8.75 14.90 7.29
CA ARG A 99 -8.00 13.95 6.45
C ARG A 99 -8.45 14.01 4.99
N LYS A 100 -7.64 14.61 4.12
CA LYS A 100 -7.84 14.60 2.66
C LYS A 100 -6.87 13.66 1.94
N SER A 101 -5.73 13.36 2.57
CA SER A 101 -4.63 12.63 1.93
C SER A 101 -4.33 11.27 2.57
N GLU A 102 -3.75 10.38 1.77
CA GLU A 102 -3.05 9.14 2.17
C GLU A 102 -1.68 9.10 1.49
N TYR A 103 -0.76 8.29 2.02
CA TYR A 103 0.64 8.32 1.60
C TYR A 103 1.08 6.94 1.10
N LEU A 104 1.78 6.92 -0.02
CA LEU A 104 2.37 5.73 -0.61
C LEU A 104 3.88 5.89 -0.66
N LEU A 105 4.58 5.11 0.16
CA LEU A 105 6.04 5.04 0.14
C LEU A 105 6.48 4.15 -1.02
N ILE A 106 7.50 4.61 -1.74
CA ILE A 106 8.12 3.87 -2.85
C ILE A 106 9.46 3.34 -2.35
N LEU A 107 9.57 2.02 -2.31
CA LEU A 107 10.79 1.32 -1.97
C LEU A 107 11.30 0.55 -3.18
N GLN A 108 12.60 0.62 -3.43
CA GLN A 108 13.27 -0.20 -4.44
C GLN A 108 14.24 -1.16 -3.75
N LYS A 109 14.15 -2.45 -4.09
CA LYS A 109 15.12 -3.45 -3.66
C LYS A 109 16.44 -3.18 -4.38
N GLU A 110 17.55 -3.20 -3.67
CA GLU A 110 18.85 -2.99 -4.27
C GLU A 110 19.17 -4.00 -5.40
N PRO A 111 19.95 -3.58 -6.41
CA PRO A 111 20.51 -2.23 -6.61
C PRO A 111 19.46 -1.23 -7.14
N ILE A 112 19.64 0.05 -6.82
CA ILE A 112 18.75 1.14 -7.24
C ILE A 112 19.01 1.49 -8.72
N LYS A 113 18.00 1.31 -9.57
CA LYS A 113 18.12 1.44 -11.05
C LYS A 113 16.92 2.15 -11.67
N ALA A 114 16.52 3.29 -11.14
CA ALA A 114 15.33 4.02 -11.58
C ALA A 114 15.23 4.20 -13.11
N LYS A 115 16.28 4.76 -13.75
CA LYS A 115 16.30 5.00 -15.21
C LYS A 115 16.07 3.74 -16.07
N ALA A 116 16.43 2.56 -15.58
CA ALA A 116 16.28 1.30 -16.31
C ALA A 116 15.00 0.52 -15.95
N THR A 117 14.32 0.89 -14.85
CA THR A 117 13.23 0.10 -14.28
C THR A 117 11.93 0.88 -14.07
N TRP A 118 11.92 2.17 -14.47
CA TRP A 118 10.76 3.05 -14.42
C TRP A 118 10.57 3.74 -15.77
N SER A 119 9.47 3.45 -16.47
CA SER A 119 9.25 3.84 -17.87
C SER A 119 8.28 5.01 -18.09
N LEU A 120 7.49 5.41 -17.09
CA LEU A 120 6.51 6.49 -17.21
C LEU A 120 6.92 7.71 -16.40
N HIS A 121 6.92 8.90 -16.99
CA HIS A 121 7.39 10.13 -16.34
C HIS A 121 6.27 11.15 -16.08
N ASP A 122 5.01 10.73 -16.18
CA ASP A 122 3.81 11.57 -15.97
C ASP A 122 3.09 11.29 -14.64
N ILE A 123 3.75 10.58 -13.72
CA ILE A 123 3.24 10.28 -12.38
C ILE A 123 3.72 11.38 -11.44
N THR A 124 2.80 12.19 -10.92
CA THR A 124 3.10 13.29 -10.00
C THR A 124 3.25 12.80 -8.55
N ASP A 125 4.07 13.50 -7.77
CA ASP A 125 4.28 13.28 -6.34
C ASP A 125 3.01 13.57 -5.51
N VAL A 126 2.14 14.45 -6.01
CA VAL A 126 0.76 14.63 -5.53
C VAL A 126 -0.22 14.12 -6.58
N TRP A 127 -0.84 12.97 -6.31
CA TRP A 127 -1.80 12.35 -7.21
C TRP A 127 -3.23 12.65 -6.77
N SER A 128 -4.02 13.29 -7.63
CA SER A 128 -5.42 13.63 -7.33
C SER A 128 -6.37 12.64 -8.00
N GLU A 129 -7.04 11.80 -7.21
CA GLU A 129 -8.01 10.83 -7.75
C GLU A 129 -9.14 10.59 -6.75
N LYS A 130 -10.38 10.79 -7.21
CA LYS A 130 -11.57 10.54 -6.41
C LYS A 130 -11.99 9.08 -6.57
N VAL A 131 -12.21 8.40 -5.45
CA VAL A 131 -12.66 7.00 -5.42
C VAL A 131 -14.06 6.92 -4.80
N ASP A 132 -14.96 6.21 -5.48
CA ASP A 132 -16.33 5.99 -5.01
C ASP A 132 -16.39 4.91 -3.92
N LYS A 133 -17.37 5.03 -3.02
CA LYS A 133 -17.43 4.25 -1.77
C LYS A 133 -17.99 2.83 -1.91
N THR A 134 -17.75 2.14 -3.02
CA THR A 134 -18.19 0.74 -3.16
C THR A 134 -17.44 -0.17 -2.19
N HIS A 135 -16.16 0.11 -1.89
CA HIS A 135 -15.40 -0.60 -0.86
C HIS A 135 -14.72 0.36 0.14
N PRO A 136 -14.71 0.09 1.46
CA PRO A 136 -14.23 1.05 2.48
C PRO A 136 -12.74 1.42 2.38
N HIS A 137 -11.93 0.61 1.70
CA HIS A 137 -10.48 0.75 1.55
C HIS A 137 -10.02 0.76 0.09
N GLN A 138 -10.89 1.12 -0.85
CA GLN A 138 -10.47 1.21 -2.25
C GLN A 138 -9.43 2.33 -2.43
N LYS A 139 -8.30 1.96 -3.04
CA LYS A 139 -7.17 2.83 -3.38
C LYS A 139 -7.34 3.36 -4.82
N PRO A 140 -6.58 4.41 -5.22
CA PRO A 140 -6.68 5.01 -6.55
C PRO A 140 -6.27 4.00 -7.64
N LEU A 141 -7.23 3.62 -8.49
CA LEU A 141 -7.05 2.61 -9.54
C LEU A 141 -6.14 3.12 -10.64
N GLU A 142 -6.29 4.38 -11.06
CA GLU A 142 -5.44 4.92 -12.14
C GLU A 142 -4.00 5.13 -11.67
N LEU A 143 -3.79 5.54 -10.40
CA LEU A 143 -2.45 5.53 -9.81
C LEU A 143 -1.82 4.13 -9.82
N GLN A 144 -2.54 3.12 -9.33
CA GLN A 144 -2.05 1.73 -9.30
C GLN A 144 -1.69 1.23 -10.70
N LYS A 145 -2.54 1.53 -11.68
CA LYS A 145 -2.32 1.20 -13.09
C LYS A 145 -1.08 1.88 -13.66
N LYS A 146 -0.90 3.17 -13.41
CA LYS A 146 0.30 3.91 -13.83
C LYS A 146 1.56 3.31 -13.22
N LEU A 147 1.57 2.99 -11.93
CA LEU A 147 2.71 2.37 -11.24
C LEU A 147 3.02 0.97 -11.79
N ILE A 148 2.01 0.15 -12.08
CA ILE A 148 2.18 -1.17 -12.71
C ILE A 148 2.79 -1.00 -14.10
N LEU A 149 2.24 -0.13 -14.94
CA LEU A 149 2.74 0.13 -16.29
C LEU A 149 4.17 0.69 -16.29
N ALA A 150 4.50 1.55 -15.31
CA ALA A 150 5.82 2.15 -15.17
C ALA A 150 6.92 1.15 -14.79
N THR A 151 6.58 0.09 -14.03
CA THR A 151 7.60 -0.75 -13.36
C THR A 151 7.59 -2.23 -13.76
N THR A 152 6.67 -2.61 -14.64
CA THR A 152 6.50 -4.00 -15.12
C THR A 152 6.23 -4.07 -16.61
N LYS A 153 6.40 -5.26 -17.18
CA LYS A 153 5.98 -5.59 -18.55
C LYS A 153 4.74 -6.49 -18.53
N GLU A 154 4.10 -6.64 -19.69
CA GLU A 154 3.05 -7.63 -19.87
C GLU A 154 3.55 -9.04 -19.47
N GLY A 155 2.69 -9.81 -18.80
CA GLY A 155 3.02 -11.13 -18.27
C GLY A 155 3.83 -11.15 -16.97
N ASP A 156 4.37 -10.00 -16.52
CA ASP A 156 5.05 -9.92 -15.21
C ASP A 156 4.07 -10.20 -14.05
N LEU A 157 4.62 -10.69 -12.94
CA LEU A 157 3.89 -10.95 -11.71
C LEU A 157 3.81 -9.71 -10.79
N VAL A 158 2.59 -9.41 -10.35
CA VAL A 158 2.26 -8.40 -9.34
C VAL A 158 1.73 -9.11 -8.11
N CYS A 159 2.31 -8.80 -6.95
CA CYS A 159 1.91 -9.34 -5.65
C CYS A 159 1.15 -8.27 -4.84
N ASP A 160 0.07 -8.67 -4.18
CA ASP A 160 -0.59 -7.88 -3.12
C ASP A 160 -1.01 -8.82 -1.97
N PRO A 161 -0.20 -8.94 -0.90
CA PRO A 161 -0.47 -9.87 0.19
C PRO A 161 -1.58 -9.40 1.13
N ALA A 162 -2.10 -8.17 0.97
CA ALA A 162 -3.18 -7.60 1.77
C ALA A 162 -4.36 -7.14 0.89
N SER A 163 -4.70 -7.96 -0.10
CA SER A 163 -5.72 -7.70 -1.12
C SER A 163 -7.14 -7.61 -0.55
N GLY A 164 -7.50 -6.47 0.05
CA GLY A 164 -8.84 -6.26 0.59
C GLY A 164 -9.88 -6.03 -0.51
N SER A 165 -9.71 -4.98 -1.31
CA SER A 165 -10.66 -4.58 -2.37
C SER A 165 -10.43 -5.27 -3.73
N PHE A 166 -9.38 -6.09 -3.83
CA PHE A 166 -8.90 -6.67 -5.10
C PHE A 166 -8.68 -5.64 -6.23
N SER A 167 -8.41 -4.37 -5.89
CA SER A 167 -8.17 -3.32 -6.87
C SER A 167 -6.95 -3.62 -7.75
N ILE A 168 -5.90 -4.20 -7.17
CA ILE A 168 -4.70 -4.63 -7.89
C ILE A 168 -5.00 -5.76 -8.87
N LEU A 169 -5.85 -6.74 -8.52
CA LEU A 169 -6.28 -7.80 -9.43
C LEU A 169 -6.95 -7.19 -10.68
N LYS A 170 -7.93 -6.31 -10.47
CA LYS A 170 -8.62 -5.62 -11.58
C LYS A 170 -7.64 -4.87 -12.49
N VAL A 171 -6.66 -4.19 -11.92
CA VAL A 171 -5.64 -3.49 -12.71
C VAL A 171 -4.73 -4.47 -13.45
N CYS A 172 -4.38 -5.61 -12.85
CA CYS A 172 -3.57 -6.64 -13.50
C CYS A 172 -4.29 -7.22 -14.72
N GLU A 173 -5.60 -7.49 -14.62
CA GLU A 173 -6.42 -7.94 -15.76
C GLU A 173 -6.40 -6.92 -16.90
N LEU A 174 -6.67 -5.64 -16.60
CA LEU A 174 -6.67 -4.55 -17.57
C LEU A 174 -5.31 -4.32 -18.23
N THR A 175 -4.22 -4.63 -17.53
CA THR A 175 -2.84 -4.41 -18.01
C THR A 175 -2.15 -5.70 -18.44
N ARG A 176 -2.85 -6.84 -18.46
CA ARG A 176 -2.29 -8.16 -18.83
C ARG A 176 -1.07 -8.56 -17.98
N ARG A 177 -1.13 -8.33 -16.66
CA ARG A 177 -0.16 -8.83 -15.67
C ARG A 177 -0.73 -10.04 -14.95
N LYS A 178 0.17 -10.91 -14.46
CA LYS A 178 -0.21 -11.99 -13.54
C LYS A 178 -0.36 -11.43 -12.13
N PHE A 179 -1.31 -11.96 -11.38
CA PHE A 179 -1.59 -11.52 -10.03
C PHE A 179 -1.43 -12.66 -9.03
N ILE A 180 -0.85 -12.36 -7.87
CA ILE A 180 -0.82 -13.25 -6.70
C ILE A 180 -1.15 -12.47 -5.44
N PHE A 181 -1.87 -13.13 -4.53
CA PHE A 181 -2.26 -12.57 -3.24
C PHE A 181 -2.19 -13.66 -2.16
N ALA A 182 -2.15 -13.24 -0.91
CA ALA A 182 -2.23 -14.15 0.23
C ALA A 182 -3.66 -14.12 0.81
N LEU A 183 -4.31 -15.28 0.90
CA LEU A 183 -5.64 -15.43 1.51
C LEU A 183 -5.59 -15.51 3.05
N SER A 184 -4.43 -15.80 3.64
CA SER A 184 -4.24 -16.04 5.07
C SER A 184 -2.75 -16.16 5.43
N PHE A 185 -2.39 -15.76 6.65
CA PHE A 185 -1.06 -15.94 7.28
C PHE A 185 -0.47 -17.35 7.13
N LYS A 186 -1.30 -18.40 6.94
CA LYS A 186 -0.85 -19.79 6.88
C LYS A 186 0.10 -20.11 5.73
N TRP A 187 0.05 -19.36 4.62
CA TRP A 187 0.94 -19.62 3.47
C TRP A 187 2.40 -19.23 3.71
N ILE A 188 2.66 -18.22 4.55
CA ILE A 188 4.04 -17.74 4.80
C ILE A 188 4.87 -18.75 5.61
N LYS A 189 4.23 -19.64 6.39
CA LYS A 189 4.94 -20.63 7.23
C LYS A 189 5.27 -21.95 6.52
N GLN A 190 4.93 -22.13 5.24
CA GLN A 190 5.06 -23.41 4.52
C GLN A 190 5.89 -23.34 3.23
N SER A 191 6.57 -22.22 2.94
CA SER A 191 7.40 -22.01 1.74
C SER A 191 8.74 -21.37 2.07
#